data_AF-A0A0V1CYH6-F1
#
_entry.id   AF-A0A0V1CYH6-F1
#
_cell.length_a   1.000
_cell.length_b   1.000
_cell.length_c   1.000
_cell.angle_alpha   90.00
_cell.angle_beta   90.00
_cell.angle_gamma   90.00
#
_symmetry.space_group_name_H-M   'P 1'
#
loop_
_entity.id
_entity.type
_entity.pdbx_description
1 polymer ?
#
loop_
_entity_poly.entity_id
_entity_poly.type
_entity_poly.pdbx_seq_one_letter_code
_entity_poly.pdbx_strand_id
1 'polypeptide(L)'
;MSFVCRLAKDFLAECCNTDLVKEMTEKFEQKQNQLAEKLMIELKPAMDKYLQGGPKATRKTVLLLIKLDKVSQACDLFLKNQSASIKYLVKELKLIDNPFSYVQQLNRLVCNTLAETVQEFRKLFADYPLCFSVLILWASGEMKNYASLFIRHIFQSGLNLKATARCIKLAFEGAEVLMQSNLDLKFELEMLFEPHIEKMLDETERLLIDAMKLRIAEDRWRPYNLRSKARLNQYISEMNELHLDISDFVFGREDCRLSLTSQICSFARAVVPLTYELCELRQSAEFISNAIDQMLFHIWEIELNYLKDTPDCVPKEIYADNLKFCVGRLLPLCEKIYTESSSVKNFDLLKCLLEELASDLLTFYEPFHIPESKYEVLGENFEIKFFTDFIILFTVNLKLAKNHNLH
;
A
#
# COMPACT_ATOMS: atom_id res chain seq x y z
N MET A 1 3.51 38.20 -33.31
CA MET A 1 2.89 37.22 -34.23
C MET A 1 1.37 37.26 -34.19
N SER A 2 0.65 37.00 -33.09
CA SER A 2 -0.84 37.13 -33.09
C SER A 2 -1.32 38.56 -33.37
N PHE A 3 -0.61 39.58 -32.87
CA PHE A 3 -0.87 40.99 -33.21
C PHE A 3 -0.63 41.30 -34.70
N VAL A 4 0.42 40.74 -35.30
CA VAL A 4 0.74 40.91 -36.73
C VAL A 4 -0.27 40.15 -37.61
N CYS A 5 -0.72 38.97 -37.16
CA CYS A 5 -1.77 38.21 -37.85
C CYS A 5 -3.13 38.91 -37.75
N ARG A 6 -3.45 39.52 -36.58
CA ARG A 6 -4.65 40.34 -36.40
C ARG A 6 -4.59 41.60 -37.26
N LEU A 7 -3.51 42.38 -37.17
CA LEU A 7 -3.28 43.54 -38.02
C LEU A 7 -3.35 43.22 -39.51
N ALA A 8 -2.80 42.07 -39.94
CA ALA A 8 -2.90 41.65 -41.33
C ALA A 8 -4.35 41.34 -41.72
N LYS A 9 -5.13 40.68 -40.86
CA LYS A 9 -6.56 40.42 -41.09
C LYS A 9 -7.40 41.70 -41.05
N ASP A 10 -7.13 42.60 -40.10
CA ASP A 10 -7.81 43.88 -39.95
C ASP A 10 -7.51 44.80 -41.16
N PHE A 11 -6.24 44.84 -41.62
CA PHE A 11 -5.83 45.57 -42.82
C PHE A 11 -6.44 45.00 -44.11
N LEU A 12 -6.55 43.67 -44.22
CA LEU A 12 -7.22 43.02 -45.34
C LEU A 12 -8.74 43.27 -45.32
N ALA A 13 -9.36 43.44 -44.15
CA ALA A 13 -10.77 43.77 -44.00
C ALA A 13 -11.12 45.22 -44.41
N GLU A 14 -10.14 46.14 -44.34
CA GLU A 14 -10.30 47.55 -44.75
C GLU A 14 -10.07 47.78 -46.27
N CYS A 15 -9.65 46.75 -47.01
CA CYS A 15 -9.27 46.87 -48.42
C CYS A 15 -10.48 46.70 -49.37
N CYS A 16 -10.69 47.66 -50.28
CA CYS A 16 -11.82 47.65 -51.22
C CYS A 16 -11.71 46.64 -52.38
N ASN A 17 -10.51 46.09 -52.64
CA ASN A 17 -10.29 45.15 -53.74
C ASN A 17 -10.48 43.70 -53.28
N THR A 18 -11.65 43.16 -53.58
CA THR A 18 -12.13 41.86 -53.08
C THR A 18 -11.28 40.69 -53.58
N ASP A 19 -10.78 40.73 -54.81
CA ASP A 19 -9.99 39.65 -55.41
C ASP A 19 -8.57 39.57 -54.81
N LEU A 20 -7.93 40.73 -54.63
CA LEU A 20 -6.62 40.85 -53.98
C LEU A 20 -6.67 40.45 -52.50
N VAL A 21 -7.74 40.85 -51.79
CA VAL A 21 -7.97 40.45 -50.40
C VAL A 21 -8.13 38.94 -50.30
N LYS A 22 -8.88 38.33 -51.23
CA LYS A 22 -9.07 36.88 -51.27
C LYS A 22 -7.76 36.12 -51.50
N GLU A 23 -6.98 36.52 -52.51
CA GLU A 23 -5.68 35.88 -52.81
C GLU A 23 -4.69 36.01 -51.64
N MET A 24 -4.61 37.19 -51.02
CA MET A 24 -3.72 37.41 -49.87
C MET A 24 -4.17 36.63 -48.64
N THR A 25 -5.48 36.52 -48.41
CA THR A 25 -6.04 35.71 -47.32
C THR A 25 -5.70 34.24 -47.50
N GLU A 26 -5.87 33.69 -48.71
CA GLU A 26 -5.54 32.29 -49.01
C GLU A 26 -4.03 32.00 -48.81
N LYS A 27 -3.14 32.88 -49.29
CA LYS A 27 -1.69 32.74 -49.07
C LYS A 27 -1.33 32.83 -47.58
N PHE A 28 -1.98 33.73 -46.85
CA PHE A 28 -1.76 33.88 -45.42
C PHE A 28 -2.19 32.63 -44.64
N GLU A 29 -3.38 32.08 -44.94
CA GLU A 29 -3.87 30.84 -44.34
C GLU A 29 -2.98 29.65 -44.67
N GLN A 30 -2.48 29.53 -45.91
CA GLN A 30 -1.52 28.48 -46.28
C GLN A 30 -0.24 28.56 -45.43
N LYS A 31 0.32 29.76 -45.23
CA LYS A 31 1.50 29.95 -44.38
C LYS A 31 1.20 29.65 -42.91
N GLN A 32 0.02 30.04 -42.43
CA GLN A 32 -0.44 29.73 -41.07
C GLN A 32 -0.51 28.21 -40.85
N ASN A 33 -1.08 27.48 -41.80
CA ASN A 33 -1.20 26.02 -41.74
C ASN A 33 0.18 25.32 -41.84
N GLN A 34 1.06 25.76 -42.75
CA GLN A 34 2.43 25.23 -42.84
C GLN A 34 3.23 25.42 -41.54
N LEU A 35 3.08 26.58 -40.88
CA LEU A 35 3.73 26.83 -39.60
C LEU A 35 3.15 25.93 -38.50
N ALA A 36 1.83 25.79 -38.46
CA ALA A 36 1.16 24.91 -37.50
C ALA A 36 1.64 23.46 -37.64
N GLU A 37 1.73 22.93 -38.86
CA GLU A 37 2.25 21.58 -39.11
C GLU A 37 3.68 21.39 -38.60
N LYS A 38 4.58 22.35 -38.86
CA LYS A 38 5.96 22.28 -38.36
C LYS A 38 6.02 22.27 -36.84
N LEU A 39 5.24 23.13 -36.18
CA LEU A 39 5.18 23.19 -34.72
C LEU A 39 4.60 21.90 -34.12
N MET A 40 3.61 21.28 -34.77
CA MET A 40 3.09 19.98 -34.34
C MET A 40 4.12 18.87 -34.47
N ILE A 41 4.91 18.85 -35.55
CA ILE A 41 6.00 17.88 -35.73
C ILE A 41 7.07 18.04 -34.64
N GLU A 42 7.42 19.28 -34.29
CA GLU A 42 8.38 19.56 -33.22
C GLU A 42 7.87 19.13 -31.84
N LEU A 43 6.57 19.29 -31.57
CA LEU A 43 5.96 18.94 -30.29
C LEU A 43 5.69 17.43 -30.15
N LYS A 44 5.58 16.70 -31.27
CA LYS A 44 5.39 15.25 -31.23
C LYS A 44 6.53 14.59 -30.45
N PRO A 45 6.22 13.59 -29.60
CA PRO A 45 7.24 12.86 -28.88
C PRO A 45 8.18 12.16 -29.87
N ALA A 46 9.46 12.56 -29.87
CA ALA A 46 10.50 11.93 -30.66
C ALA A 46 11.06 10.73 -29.89
N MET A 47 11.11 9.56 -30.52
CA MET A 47 11.60 8.33 -29.90
C MET A 47 13.08 8.41 -29.47
N ASP A 48 13.88 9.28 -30.14
CA ASP A 48 15.35 9.28 -30.04
C ASP A 48 15.95 10.62 -29.59
N LYS A 49 15.13 11.66 -29.38
CA LYS A 49 15.61 12.94 -28.84
C LYS A 49 15.24 13.05 -27.38
N TYR A 50 16.27 13.06 -26.54
CA TYR A 50 16.28 13.58 -25.18
C TYR A 50 15.15 14.58 -24.93
N LEU A 51 14.08 14.15 -24.29
CA LEU A 51 13.04 15.01 -23.69
C LEU A 51 13.60 15.68 -22.42
N GLN A 52 14.83 16.21 -22.51
CA GLN A 52 15.50 16.88 -21.41
C GLN A 52 14.97 18.32 -21.33
N GLY A 53 14.02 18.52 -20.42
CA GLY A 53 13.52 19.86 -20.11
C GLY A 53 12.10 19.91 -19.55
N GLY A 54 11.44 18.75 -19.43
CA GLY A 54 10.13 18.63 -18.79
C GLY A 54 9.04 19.47 -19.46
N PRO A 55 7.91 19.73 -18.76
CA PRO A 55 6.77 20.46 -19.32
C PRO A 55 7.15 21.84 -19.87
N LYS A 56 8.09 22.53 -19.22
CA LYS A 56 8.52 23.90 -19.56
C LYS A 56 9.21 24.01 -20.93
N ALA A 57 9.90 22.97 -21.38
CA ALA A 57 10.61 22.99 -22.67
C ALA A 57 9.65 23.12 -23.85
N THR A 58 8.42 22.60 -23.71
CA THR A 58 7.40 22.63 -24.78
C THR A 58 6.59 23.94 -24.81
N ARG A 59 6.70 24.78 -23.77
CA ARG A 59 5.89 26.00 -23.56
C ARG A 59 5.84 26.89 -24.80
N LYS A 60 7.00 27.19 -25.40
CA LYS A 60 7.10 28.11 -26.53
C LYS A 60 6.30 27.60 -27.73
N THR A 61 6.45 26.32 -28.06
CA THR A 61 5.79 25.66 -29.19
C THR A 61 4.28 25.59 -28.97
N VAL A 62 3.85 25.26 -27.75
CA VAL A 62 2.41 25.25 -27.38
C VAL A 62 1.80 26.64 -27.49
N LEU A 63 2.43 27.68 -26.93
CA LEU A 63 1.93 29.05 -27.02
C LEU A 63 1.82 29.57 -28.46
N LEU A 64 2.72 29.12 -29.36
CA LEU A 64 2.62 29.45 -30.78
C LEU A 64 1.43 28.76 -31.44
N LEU A 65 1.18 27.48 -31.15
CA LEU A 65 0.01 26.75 -31.66
C LEU A 65 -1.30 27.36 -31.17
N ILE A 66 -1.37 27.76 -29.89
CA ILE A 66 -2.53 28.48 -29.33
C ILE A 66 -2.75 29.80 -30.09
N LYS A 67 -1.69 30.57 -30.36
CA LYS A 67 -1.77 31.81 -31.15
C LYS A 67 -2.20 31.61 -32.60
N LEU A 68 -2.05 30.40 -33.13
CA LEU A 68 -2.49 30.01 -34.47
C LEU A 68 -3.91 29.40 -34.48
N ASP A 69 -4.63 29.49 -33.35
CA ASP A 69 -5.98 28.95 -33.15
C ASP A 69 -6.05 27.42 -33.26
N LYS A 70 -4.95 26.73 -32.91
CA LYS A 70 -4.84 25.26 -32.91
C LYS A 70 -4.84 24.69 -31.48
N VAL A 71 -5.71 25.22 -30.62
CA VAL A 71 -5.73 24.94 -29.17
C VAL A 71 -5.90 23.45 -28.86
N SER A 72 -6.89 22.80 -29.48
CA SER A 72 -7.16 21.36 -29.25
C SER A 72 -5.95 20.48 -29.60
N GLN A 73 -5.30 20.75 -30.73
CA GLN A 73 -4.10 20.03 -31.18
C GLN A 73 -2.91 20.31 -30.27
N ALA A 74 -2.75 21.55 -29.80
CA ALA A 74 -1.70 21.93 -28.86
C ALA A 74 -1.87 21.21 -27.52
N CYS A 75 -3.11 21.12 -27.02
CA CYS A 75 -3.46 20.41 -25.78
C CYS A 75 -3.14 18.91 -25.89
N ASP A 76 -3.65 18.24 -26.92
CA ASP A 76 -3.43 16.80 -27.12
C ASP A 76 -1.93 16.46 -27.29
N LEU A 77 -1.21 17.23 -28.11
CA LEU A 77 0.23 17.00 -28.34
C LEU A 77 1.06 17.30 -27.09
N PHE A 78 0.72 18.33 -26.32
CA PHE A 78 1.41 18.62 -25.05
C PHE A 78 1.31 17.44 -24.09
N LEU A 79 0.11 16.90 -23.88
CA LEU A 79 -0.13 15.78 -22.96
C LEU A 79 0.53 14.48 -23.47
N LYS A 80 0.44 14.19 -24.77
CA LYS A 80 1.14 13.04 -25.39
C LYS A 80 2.66 13.14 -25.25
N ASN A 81 3.21 14.35 -25.35
CA ASN A 81 4.62 14.60 -25.11
C ASN A 81 5.00 14.30 -23.66
N GLN A 82 4.17 14.70 -22.69
CA GLN A 82 4.39 14.40 -21.27
C GLN A 82 4.28 12.89 -20.98
N SER A 83 3.30 12.17 -21.53
CA SER A 83 3.22 10.70 -21.41
C SER A 83 4.48 10.00 -21.92
N ALA A 84 5.02 10.43 -23.07
CA ALA A 84 6.25 9.89 -23.61
C ALA A 84 7.45 10.16 -22.70
N SER A 85 7.52 11.36 -22.10
CA SER A 85 8.54 11.72 -21.11
C SER A 85 8.46 10.83 -19.88
N ILE A 86 7.28 10.67 -19.27
CA ILE A 86 7.05 9.78 -18.12
C ILE A 86 7.48 8.35 -18.48
N LYS A 87 7.02 7.83 -19.62
CA LYS A 87 7.35 6.48 -20.08
C LYS A 87 8.84 6.26 -20.28
N TYR A 88 9.55 7.26 -20.82
CA TYR A 88 11.00 7.21 -20.96
C TYR A 88 11.69 7.19 -19.58
N LEU A 89 11.33 8.13 -18.71
CA LEU A 89 11.89 8.26 -17.37
C LEU A 89 11.66 7.01 -16.50
N VAL A 90 10.48 6.40 -16.60
CA VAL A 90 10.15 5.13 -15.92
C VAL A 90 10.99 3.97 -16.44
N LYS A 91 11.31 3.93 -17.75
CA LYS A 91 12.20 2.90 -18.32
C LYS A 91 13.65 3.05 -17.86
N GLU A 92 14.10 4.29 -17.64
CA GLU A 92 15.44 4.60 -17.16
C GLU A 92 15.62 4.29 -15.66
N LEU A 93 14.53 4.09 -14.92
CA LEU A 93 14.60 3.57 -13.56
C LEU A 93 15.28 2.21 -13.60
N LYS A 94 16.48 2.14 -13.04
CA LYS A 94 17.20 0.87 -12.89
C LYS A 94 16.31 -0.09 -12.09
N LEU A 95 16.27 -1.35 -12.53
CA LEU A 95 15.79 -2.43 -11.67
C LEU A 95 16.74 -2.48 -10.47
N ILE A 96 16.25 -2.04 -9.31
CA ILE A 96 16.98 -2.04 -8.06
C ILE A 96 16.56 -3.29 -7.29
N ASP A 97 17.52 -3.96 -6.66
CA ASP A 97 17.32 -5.23 -5.94
C ASP A 97 16.35 -5.13 -4.74
N ASN A 98 16.00 -3.90 -4.32
CA ASN A 98 15.04 -3.63 -3.25
C ASN A 98 13.72 -3.07 -3.81
N PRO A 99 12.60 -3.81 -3.68
CA PRO A 99 11.29 -3.37 -4.15
C PRO A 99 10.80 -2.05 -3.57
N PHE A 100 11.15 -1.75 -2.32
CA PHE A 100 10.81 -0.48 -1.68
C PHE A 100 11.51 0.70 -2.37
N SER A 101 12.80 0.56 -2.69
CA SER A 101 13.57 1.62 -3.36
C SER A 101 13.07 1.90 -4.76
N TYR A 102 12.66 0.85 -5.50
CA TYR A 102 12.05 1.00 -6.81
C TYR A 102 10.73 1.79 -6.72
N VAL A 103 9.82 1.38 -5.83
CA VAL A 103 8.53 2.05 -5.65
C VAL A 103 8.71 3.50 -5.20
N GLN A 104 9.63 3.78 -4.29
CA GLN A 104 9.91 5.14 -3.85
C GLN A 104 10.36 6.04 -5.01
N GLN A 105 11.22 5.54 -5.90
CA GLN A 105 11.68 6.28 -7.08
C GLN A 105 10.56 6.45 -8.10
N LEU A 106 9.83 5.38 -8.40
CA LEU A 106 8.69 5.40 -9.31
C LEU A 106 7.64 6.43 -8.86
N ASN A 107 7.28 6.41 -7.59
CA ASN A 107 6.32 7.31 -6.99
C ASN A 107 6.75 8.79 -7.10
N ARG A 108 7.97 9.10 -6.64
CA ARG A 108 8.52 10.46 -6.74
C ARG A 108 8.56 10.94 -8.18
N LEU A 109 9.02 10.09 -9.10
CA LEU A 109 9.17 10.44 -10.51
C LEU A 109 7.82 10.76 -11.16
N VAL A 110 6.84 9.87 -11.02
CA VAL A 110 5.54 10.04 -11.66
C VAL A 110 4.77 11.19 -11.03
N CYS A 111 4.66 11.25 -9.69
CA CYS A 111 3.90 12.29 -9.02
C CYS A 111 4.49 13.69 -9.24
N ASN A 112 5.81 13.84 -9.21
CA ASN A 112 6.43 15.15 -9.50
C ASN A 112 6.22 15.56 -10.95
N THR A 113 6.36 14.63 -11.91
CA THR A 113 6.15 14.94 -13.33
C THR A 113 4.69 15.33 -13.60
N LEU A 114 3.74 14.63 -12.98
CA LEU A 114 2.31 14.99 -13.02
C LEU A 114 2.05 16.37 -12.43
N ALA A 115 2.56 16.65 -11.23
CA ALA A 115 2.41 17.95 -10.56
C ALA A 115 2.97 19.11 -11.41
N GLU A 116 4.19 18.94 -11.94
CA GLU A 116 4.80 19.92 -12.85
C GLU A 116 3.98 20.10 -14.13
N THR A 117 3.45 19.01 -14.69
CA THR A 117 2.61 19.06 -15.90
C THR A 117 1.32 19.83 -15.64
N VAL A 118 0.63 19.57 -14.53
CA VAL A 118 -0.60 20.28 -14.15
C VAL A 118 -0.33 21.77 -13.97
N GLN A 119 0.72 22.13 -13.23
CA GLN A 119 1.08 23.53 -13.01
C GLN A 119 1.41 24.27 -14.30
N GLU A 120 2.08 23.60 -15.23
CA GLU A 120 2.43 24.17 -16.53
C GLU A 120 1.21 24.26 -17.45
N PHE A 121 0.37 23.23 -17.47
CA PHE A 121 -0.88 23.20 -18.23
C PHE A 121 -1.81 24.35 -17.84
N ARG A 122 -1.96 24.62 -16.54
CA ARG A 122 -2.76 25.73 -16.02
C ARG A 122 -2.30 27.08 -16.54
N LYS A 123 -0.99 27.27 -16.73
CA LYS A 123 -0.42 28.51 -17.29
C LYS A 123 -0.67 28.61 -18.79
N LEU A 124 -0.57 27.49 -19.50
CA LEU A 124 -0.70 27.43 -20.95
C LEU A 124 -2.16 27.56 -21.42
N PHE A 125 -3.11 26.97 -20.67
CA PHE A 125 -4.49 26.81 -21.09
C PHE A 125 -5.51 27.52 -20.19
N ALA A 126 -5.10 28.51 -19.40
CA ALA A 126 -5.97 29.25 -18.46
C ALA A 126 -7.25 29.78 -19.12
N ASP A 127 -7.14 30.27 -20.36
CA ASP A 127 -8.26 30.86 -21.12
C ASP A 127 -9.11 29.80 -21.86
N TYR A 128 -8.83 28.51 -21.68
CA TYR A 128 -9.45 27.41 -22.42
C TYR A 128 -10.00 26.31 -21.50
N PRO A 129 -11.16 26.54 -20.83
CA PRO A 129 -11.72 25.63 -19.85
C PRO A 129 -11.95 24.19 -20.34
N LEU A 130 -12.30 24.01 -21.61
CA LEU A 130 -12.53 22.69 -22.20
C LEU A 130 -11.29 21.78 -22.14
N CYS A 131 -10.09 22.36 -22.20
CA CYS A 131 -8.83 21.62 -22.13
C CYS A 131 -8.61 20.96 -20.76
N PHE A 132 -9.21 21.49 -19.68
CA PHE A 132 -9.05 20.92 -18.34
C PHE A 132 -9.71 19.55 -18.19
N SER A 133 -10.82 19.29 -18.89
CA SER A 133 -11.40 17.94 -18.93
C SER A 133 -10.42 16.91 -19.53
N VAL A 134 -9.69 17.32 -20.57
CA VAL A 134 -8.66 16.50 -21.22
C VAL A 134 -7.47 16.27 -20.29
N LEU A 135 -7.07 17.28 -19.51
CA LEU A 135 -6.01 17.14 -18.50
C LEU A 135 -6.37 16.10 -17.44
N ILE A 136 -7.60 16.11 -16.94
CA ILE A 136 -8.06 15.15 -15.91
C ILE A 136 -8.07 13.73 -16.47
N LEU A 137 -8.59 13.53 -17.69
CA LEU A 137 -8.58 12.23 -18.36
C LEU A 137 -7.16 11.71 -18.59
N TRP A 138 -6.24 12.59 -18.99
CA TRP A 138 -4.84 12.25 -19.15
C TRP A 138 -4.19 11.86 -17.81
N ALA A 139 -4.39 12.65 -16.77
CA ALA A 139 -3.80 12.41 -15.46
C ALA A 139 -4.31 11.09 -14.84
N SER A 140 -5.60 10.78 -14.98
CA SER A 140 -6.17 9.48 -14.63
C SER A 140 -5.53 8.34 -15.42
N GLY A 141 -5.32 8.51 -16.74
CA GLY A 141 -4.61 7.53 -17.57
C GLY A 141 -3.18 7.26 -17.10
N GLU A 142 -2.43 8.29 -16.76
CA GLU A 142 -1.07 8.15 -16.21
C GLU A 142 -1.08 7.52 -14.81
N MET A 143 -2.07 7.82 -13.98
CA MET A 143 -2.23 7.21 -12.66
C MET A 143 -2.51 5.71 -12.75
N LYS A 144 -3.35 5.28 -13.70
CA LYS A 144 -3.58 3.85 -13.99
C LYS A 144 -2.32 3.14 -14.46
N ASN A 145 -1.50 3.80 -15.29
CA ASN A 145 -0.22 3.24 -15.73
C ASN A 145 0.74 3.07 -14.53
N TYR A 146 0.82 4.07 -13.66
CA TYR A 146 1.58 3.99 -12.41
C TYR A 146 1.09 2.85 -11.52
N ALA A 147 -0.21 2.79 -11.25
CA ALA A 147 -0.81 1.75 -10.41
C ALA A 147 -0.53 0.35 -10.96
N SER A 148 -0.63 0.15 -12.28
CA SER A 148 -0.29 -1.13 -12.93
C SER A 148 1.16 -1.57 -12.66
N LEU A 149 2.12 -0.63 -12.73
CA LEU A 149 3.52 -0.90 -12.41
C LEU A 149 3.73 -1.20 -10.93
N PHE A 150 3.11 -0.40 -10.06
CA PHE A 150 3.13 -0.59 -8.61
C PHE A 150 2.59 -1.96 -8.23
N ILE A 151 1.40 -2.30 -8.73
CA ILE A 151 0.70 -3.55 -8.40
C ILE A 151 1.54 -4.75 -8.80
N ARG A 152 2.10 -4.72 -10.01
CA ARG A 152 2.99 -5.76 -10.50
C ARG A 152 4.23 -5.92 -9.61
N HIS A 153 4.78 -4.82 -9.11
CA HIS A 153 6.00 -4.88 -8.32
C HIS A 153 5.77 -5.27 -6.85
N ILE A 154 4.62 -4.93 -6.28
CA ILE A 154 4.33 -5.17 -4.86
C ILE A 154 3.58 -6.47 -4.67
N PHE A 155 2.42 -6.64 -5.33
CA PHE A 155 1.55 -7.79 -5.08
C PHE A 155 1.97 -9.05 -5.83
N GLN A 156 2.68 -8.94 -6.95
CA GLN A 156 3.16 -10.13 -7.69
C GLN A 156 4.55 -10.61 -7.22
N SER A 157 5.27 -9.81 -6.44
CA SER A 157 6.59 -10.16 -5.90
C SER A 157 6.52 -10.92 -4.57
N GLY A 158 5.33 -11.08 -3.98
CA GLY A 158 5.15 -11.84 -2.73
C GLY A 158 5.72 -11.17 -1.48
N LEU A 159 5.67 -9.83 -1.40
CA LEU A 159 6.07 -9.08 -0.21
C LEU A 159 5.12 -9.38 0.97
N ASN A 160 5.65 -9.29 2.20
CA ASN A 160 4.81 -9.42 3.41
C ASN A 160 3.94 -8.17 3.63
N LEU A 161 2.95 -8.28 4.52
CA LEU A 161 1.99 -7.20 4.82
C LEU A 161 2.70 -5.91 5.23
N LYS A 162 3.73 -6.01 6.08
CA LYS A 162 4.54 -4.89 6.54
C LYS A 162 5.20 -4.10 5.40
N ALA A 163 5.92 -4.80 4.53
CA ALA A 163 6.58 -4.17 3.39
C ALA A 163 5.57 -3.56 2.42
N THR A 164 4.43 -4.23 2.23
CA THR A 164 3.32 -3.74 1.40
C THR A 164 2.71 -2.47 1.98
N ALA A 165 2.42 -2.42 3.28
CA ALA A 165 1.89 -1.24 3.97
C ALA A 165 2.80 -0.01 3.76
N ARG A 166 4.11 -0.17 3.93
CA ARG A 166 5.09 0.90 3.68
C ARG A 166 5.07 1.41 2.24
N CYS A 167 4.93 0.52 1.26
CA CYS A 167 4.85 0.89 -0.14
C CYS A 167 3.53 1.62 -0.45
N ILE A 168 2.42 1.19 0.14
CA ILE A 168 1.12 1.84 -0.01
C ILE A 168 1.16 3.25 0.60
N LYS A 169 1.75 3.40 1.80
CA LYS A 169 1.96 4.71 2.42
C LYS A 169 2.71 5.67 1.51
N LEU A 170 3.80 5.21 0.88
CA LEU A 170 4.53 6.02 -0.10
C LEU A 170 3.63 6.46 -1.25
N ALA A 171 2.83 5.55 -1.84
CA ALA A 171 1.93 5.88 -2.94
C ALA A 171 0.94 7.00 -2.56
N PHE A 172 0.36 6.93 -1.35
CA PHE A 172 -0.56 7.97 -0.86
C PHE A 172 0.13 9.28 -0.50
N GLU A 173 1.35 9.26 0.04
CA GLU A 173 2.17 10.47 0.18
C GLU A 173 2.43 11.14 -1.18
N GLY A 174 2.61 10.34 -2.24
CA GLY A 174 2.73 10.82 -3.61
C GLY A 174 1.44 11.43 -4.15
N ALA A 175 0.28 10.84 -3.84
CA ALA A 175 -1.03 11.38 -4.19
C ALA A 175 -1.30 12.72 -3.49
N GLU A 176 -0.85 12.89 -2.25
CA GLU A 176 -0.98 14.15 -1.50
C GLU A 176 -0.21 15.29 -2.20
N VAL A 177 0.96 15.02 -2.79
CA VAL A 177 1.70 16.00 -3.61
C VAL A 177 0.89 16.46 -4.83
N LEU A 178 0.12 15.55 -5.44
CA LEU A 178 -0.78 15.89 -6.54
C LEU A 178 -1.97 16.74 -6.07
N MET A 179 -2.53 16.41 -4.90
CA MET A 179 -3.60 17.18 -4.29
C MET A 179 -3.18 18.63 -4.03
N GLN A 180 -1.95 18.84 -3.54
CA GLN A 180 -1.35 20.18 -3.39
C GLN A 180 -1.22 20.94 -4.72
N SER A 181 -1.15 20.23 -5.85
CA SER A 181 -1.15 20.79 -7.21
C SER A 181 -2.55 20.96 -7.81
N ASN A 182 -3.61 20.79 -7.01
CA ASN A 182 -5.02 20.78 -7.40
C ASN A 182 -5.42 19.62 -8.33
N LEU A 183 -4.79 18.47 -8.16
CA LEU A 183 -5.14 17.23 -8.84
C LEU A 183 -5.35 16.13 -7.79
N ASP A 184 -6.61 15.92 -7.40
CA ASP A 184 -6.96 14.83 -6.49
C ASP A 184 -7.23 13.55 -7.29
N LEU A 185 -6.34 12.56 -7.11
CA LEU A 185 -6.44 11.21 -7.69
C LEU A 185 -6.30 10.13 -6.61
N LYS A 186 -6.45 10.50 -5.33
CA LYS A 186 -6.30 9.55 -4.22
C LYS A 186 -7.34 8.43 -4.33
N PHE A 187 -8.60 8.78 -4.56
CA PHE A 187 -9.71 7.83 -4.70
C PHE A 187 -9.46 6.80 -5.83
N GLU A 188 -8.79 7.20 -6.91
CA GLU A 188 -8.50 6.31 -8.02
C GLU A 188 -7.44 5.27 -7.65
N LEU A 189 -6.44 5.66 -6.85
CA LEU A 189 -5.48 4.71 -6.28
C LEU A 189 -6.14 3.74 -5.30
N GLU A 190 -7.04 4.23 -4.44
CA GLU A 190 -7.81 3.40 -3.52
C GLU A 190 -8.56 2.31 -4.29
N MET A 191 -9.36 2.69 -5.28
CA MET A 191 -10.11 1.74 -6.13
C MET A 191 -9.21 0.73 -6.87
N LEU A 192 -8.02 1.15 -7.31
CA LEU A 192 -7.10 0.28 -8.03
C LEU A 192 -6.35 -0.68 -7.11
N PHE A 193 -6.08 -0.29 -5.86
CA PHE A 193 -5.34 -1.10 -4.90
C PHE A 193 -6.24 -2.05 -4.09
N GLU A 194 -7.50 -1.66 -3.85
CA GLU A 194 -8.49 -2.42 -3.08
C GLU A 194 -8.50 -3.93 -3.36
N PRO A 195 -8.80 -4.38 -4.60
CA PRO A 195 -8.90 -5.82 -4.89
C PRO A 195 -7.59 -6.59 -4.70
N HIS A 196 -6.44 -5.90 -4.74
CA HIS A 196 -5.14 -6.53 -4.56
C HIS A 196 -4.76 -6.68 -3.08
N ILE A 197 -5.15 -5.70 -2.26
CA ILE A 197 -4.94 -5.76 -0.82
C ILE A 197 -5.89 -6.79 -0.20
N GLU A 198 -7.17 -6.79 -0.58
CA GLU A 198 -8.14 -7.78 -0.10
C GLU A 198 -7.68 -9.21 -0.42
N LYS A 199 -7.27 -9.46 -1.66
CA LYS A 199 -6.75 -10.78 -2.04
C LYS A 199 -5.53 -11.20 -1.20
N MET A 200 -4.63 -10.27 -0.90
CA MET A 200 -3.46 -10.53 -0.07
C MET A 200 -3.86 -10.86 1.38
N LEU A 201 -4.87 -10.15 1.92
CA LEU A 201 -5.44 -10.44 3.24
C LEU A 201 -6.06 -11.83 3.26
N ASP A 202 -6.94 -12.17 2.31
CA ASP A 202 -7.59 -13.48 2.19
C ASP A 202 -6.57 -14.63 2.13
N GLU A 203 -5.50 -14.46 1.33
CA GLU A 203 -4.45 -15.47 1.21
C GLU A 203 -3.67 -15.64 2.51
N THR A 204 -3.35 -14.53 3.20
CA THR A 204 -2.63 -14.53 4.47
C THR A 204 -3.47 -15.15 5.59
N GLU A 205 -4.73 -14.73 5.68
CA GLU A 205 -5.73 -15.23 6.63
C GLU A 205 -5.89 -16.73 6.49
N ARG A 206 -6.17 -17.21 5.26
CA ARG A 206 -6.35 -18.65 5.00
C ARG A 206 -5.14 -19.47 5.44
N LEU A 207 -3.93 -19.04 5.09
CA LEU A 207 -2.70 -19.75 5.46
C LEU A 207 -2.51 -19.82 6.98
N LEU A 208 -2.81 -18.72 7.68
CA LEU A 208 -2.71 -18.68 9.14
C LEU A 208 -3.77 -19.55 9.80
N ILE A 209 -5.03 -19.45 9.37
CA ILE A 209 -6.15 -20.23 9.90
C ILE A 209 -5.93 -21.73 9.69
N ASP A 210 -5.45 -22.14 8.51
CA ASP A 210 -5.13 -23.55 8.26
C ASP A 210 -4.05 -24.06 9.23
N ALA A 211 -3.02 -23.25 9.50
CA ALA A 211 -1.98 -23.58 10.46
C ALA A 211 -2.50 -23.62 11.91
N MET A 212 -3.41 -22.71 12.28
CA MET A 212 -4.06 -22.69 13.60
C MET A 212 -4.93 -23.94 13.80
N LYS A 213 -5.80 -24.26 12.85
CA LYS A 213 -6.69 -25.44 12.92
C LYS A 213 -5.91 -26.73 13.06
N LEU A 214 -4.78 -26.87 12.35
CA LEU A 214 -3.91 -28.05 12.51
C LEU A 214 -3.35 -28.15 13.94
N ARG A 215 -2.85 -27.05 14.50
CA ARG A 215 -2.31 -27.02 15.86
C ARG A 215 -3.36 -27.26 16.94
N ILE A 216 -4.57 -26.73 16.73
CA ILE A 216 -5.73 -26.96 17.58
C ILE A 216 -6.08 -28.46 17.59
N ALA A 217 -6.17 -29.08 16.40
CA ALA A 217 -6.47 -30.51 16.28
C ALA A 217 -5.40 -31.42 16.90
N GLU A 218 -4.14 -30.98 16.94
CA GLU A 218 -3.02 -31.70 17.54
C GLU A 218 -2.83 -31.43 19.03
N ASP A 219 -3.50 -30.41 19.60
CA ASP A 219 -3.28 -30.03 20.99
C ASP A 219 -3.83 -31.11 21.93
N ARG A 220 -2.99 -31.50 22.88
CA ARG A 220 -3.32 -32.49 23.91
C ARG A 220 -3.48 -31.87 25.28
N TRP A 221 -3.46 -30.54 25.36
CA TRP A 221 -3.56 -29.77 26.59
C TRP A 221 -2.53 -30.18 27.64
N ARG A 222 -1.28 -30.32 27.19
CA ARG A 222 -0.15 -30.72 28.03
C ARG A 222 0.84 -29.56 28.16
N PRO A 223 1.56 -29.46 29.30
CA PRO A 223 2.71 -28.59 29.44
C PRO A 223 3.65 -28.62 28.24
N TYR A 224 3.96 -27.45 27.69
CA TYR A 224 4.85 -27.36 26.54
C TYR A 224 6.29 -27.61 26.97
N ASN A 225 6.83 -28.75 26.56
CA ASN A 225 8.21 -29.14 26.82
C ASN A 225 9.14 -28.65 25.70
N LEU A 226 9.99 -27.67 26.01
CA LEU A 226 10.98 -27.10 25.10
C LEU A 226 12.27 -27.93 25.00
N ARG A 227 12.32 -29.08 25.66
CA ARG A 227 13.37 -30.12 25.64
C ARG A 227 14.70 -29.73 26.25
N SER A 228 15.00 -28.44 26.41
CA SER A 228 16.21 -27.95 27.07
C SER A 228 16.03 -26.55 27.65
N LYS A 229 16.80 -26.22 28.72
CA LYS A 229 16.82 -24.87 29.31
C LYS A 229 17.24 -23.80 28.30
N ALA A 230 18.15 -24.13 27.37
CA ALA A 230 18.58 -23.20 26.32
C ALA A 230 17.42 -22.78 25.40
N ARG A 231 16.58 -23.74 24.97
CA ARG A 231 15.41 -23.43 24.15
C ARG A 231 14.31 -22.69 24.91
N LEU A 232 14.15 -22.99 26.20
CA LEU A 232 13.25 -22.23 27.07
C LEU A 232 13.70 -20.77 27.18
N ASN A 233 14.98 -20.52 27.47
CA ASN A 233 15.51 -19.17 27.56
C ASN A 233 15.41 -18.42 26.22
N GLN A 234 15.65 -19.11 25.10
CA GLN A 234 15.42 -18.54 23.78
C GLN A 234 13.95 -18.13 23.59
N TYR A 235 13.02 -19.03 23.91
CA TYR A 235 11.59 -18.75 23.78
C TYR A 235 11.12 -17.61 24.69
N ILE A 236 11.63 -17.52 25.92
CA ILE A 236 11.37 -16.39 26.83
C ILE A 236 11.90 -15.08 26.21
N SER A 237 13.09 -15.09 25.62
CA SER A 237 13.64 -13.92 24.91
C SER A 237 12.72 -13.51 23.76
N GLU A 238 12.28 -14.46 22.92
CA GLU A 238 11.35 -14.21 21.82
C GLU A 238 10.02 -13.62 22.31
N MET A 239 9.44 -14.14 23.40
CA MET A 239 8.21 -13.59 23.99
C MET A 239 8.42 -12.17 24.55
N ASN A 240 9.56 -11.90 25.19
CA ASN A 240 9.89 -10.57 25.71
C ASN A 240 10.06 -9.54 24.58
N GLU A 241 10.61 -9.95 23.44
CA GLU A 241 10.67 -9.11 22.21
C GLU A 241 9.27 -8.78 21.68
N LEU A 242 8.30 -9.69 21.88
CA LEU A 242 6.88 -9.47 21.60
C LEU A 242 6.12 -8.78 22.74
N HIS A 243 6.83 -8.27 23.76
CA HIS A 243 6.25 -7.61 24.94
C HIS A 243 5.35 -8.50 25.82
N LEU A 244 5.58 -9.81 25.79
CA LEU A 244 4.90 -10.80 26.63
C LEU A 244 5.86 -11.37 27.68
N ASP A 245 5.62 -11.07 28.96
CA ASP A 245 6.30 -11.76 30.04
C ASP A 245 5.60 -13.09 30.35
N ILE A 246 6.34 -14.18 30.21
CA ILE A 246 5.88 -15.55 30.45
C ILE A 246 6.56 -16.22 31.65
N SER A 247 7.31 -15.47 32.46
CA SER A 247 8.10 -16.01 33.57
C SER A 247 7.25 -16.79 34.58
N ASP A 248 6.02 -16.34 34.81
CA ASP A 248 5.06 -16.98 35.74
C ASP A 248 4.58 -18.36 35.27
N PHE A 249 4.70 -18.66 33.98
CA PHE A 249 4.26 -19.92 33.39
C PHE A 249 5.38 -20.96 33.29
N VAL A 250 6.59 -20.66 33.78
CA VAL A 250 7.72 -21.59 33.76
C VAL A 250 7.63 -22.54 34.96
N PHE A 251 7.75 -23.86 34.71
CA PHE A 251 7.77 -24.85 35.78
C PHE A 251 9.07 -24.78 36.60
N GLY A 252 9.12 -24.00 37.68
CA GLY A 252 10.28 -23.97 38.58
C GLY A 252 11.63 -23.62 37.93
N ARG A 253 12.73 -23.62 38.70
CA ARG A 253 14.05 -23.16 38.21
C ARG A 253 14.84 -24.20 37.41
N GLU A 254 14.50 -25.47 37.54
CA GLU A 254 15.25 -26.59 36.97
C GLU A 254 14.59 -27.22 35.73
N ASP A 255 13.32 -26.92 35.46
CA ASP A 255 12.56 -27.53 34.36
C ASP A 255 12.79 -26.77 33.03
N CYS A 256 12.31 -27.37 31.94
CA CYS A 256 12.27 -26.79 30.59
C CYS A 256 10.84 -26.77 30.01
N ARG A 257 9.84 -26.85 30.89
CA ARG A 257 8.42 -26.87 30.56
C ARG A 257 7.74 -25.55 30.89
N LEU A 258 6.73 -25.21 30.10
CA LEU A 258 5.75 -24.17 30.40
C LEU A 258 4.41 -24.81 30.81
N SER A 259 3.66 -24.16 31.70
CA SER A 259 2.26 -24.52 32.01
C SER A 259 1.29 -24.20 30.88
N LEU A 260 1.77 -23.52 29.84
CA LEU A 260 1.08 -23.27 28.58
C LEU A 260 1.18 -24.47 27.62
N THR A 261 0.20 -24.61 26.72
CA THR A 261 0.27 -25.61 25.64
C THR A 261 1.12 -25.11 24.48
N SER A 262 1.62 -26.04 23.65
CA SER A 262 2.39 -25.68 22.46
C SER A 262 1.57 -24.92 21.41
N GLN A 263 0.25 -25.14 21.39
CA GLN A 263 -0.68 -24.45 20.49
C GLN A 263 -0.76 -22.97 20.89
N ILE A 264 -1.02 -22.66 22.18
CA ILE A 264 -1.16 -21.29 22.67
C ILE A 264 0.14 -20.51 22.51
N CYS A 265 1.27 -21.12 22.85
CA CYS A 265 2.60 -20.55 22.62
C CYS A 265 2.87 -20.25 21.13
N SER A 266 2.37 -21.08 20.24
CA SER A 266 2.57 -20.88 18.80
C SER A 266 1.61 -19.86 18.22
N PHE A 267 0.38 -19.78 18.73
CA PHE A 267 -0.57 -18.74 18.40
C PHE A 267 -0.02 -17.37 18.80
N ALA A 268 0.48 -17.21 20.03
CA ALA A 268 1.12 -15.97 20.49
C ALA A 268 2.24 -15.48 19.57
N ARG A 269 3.13 -16.39 19.15
CA ARG A 269 4.22 -16.07 18.20
C ARG A 269 3.73 -15.62 16.83
N ALA A 270 2.54 -16.04 16.41
CA ALA A 270 1.99 -15.69 15.11
C ALA A 270 1.14 -14.42 15.16
N VAL A 271 0.27 -14.30 16.17
CA VAL A 271 -0.75 -13.25 16.23
C VAL A 271 -0.17 -11.88 16.62
N VAL A 272 0.86 -11.81 17.48
CA VAL A 272 1.43 -10.51 17.87
C VAL A 272 2.10 -9.82 16.69
N PRO A 273 3.05 -10.44 15.95
CA PRO A 273 3.61 -9.82 14.76
C PRO A 273 2.54 -9.45 13.74
N LEU A 274 1.59 -10.35 13.48
CA LEU A 274 0.49 -10.08 12.56
C LEU A 274 -0.32 -8.85 12.98
N THR A 275 -0.62 -8.70 14.27
CA THR A 275 -1.38 -7.54 14.77
C THR A 275 -0.64 -6.23 14.48
N TYR A 276 0.69 -6.20 14.64
CA TYR A 276 1.50 -5.05 14.23
C TYR A 276 1.43 -4.80 12.72
N GLU A 277 1.51 -5.86 11.90
CA GLU A 277 1.45 -5.73 10.44
C GLU A 277 0.08 -5.23 9.95
N LEU A 278 -1.01 -5.76 10.51
CA LEU A 278 -2.38 -5.32 10.22
C LEU A 278 -2.61 -3.88 10.67
N CYS A 279 -2.08 -3.50 11.83
CA CYS A 279 -2.08 -2.11 12.32
C CYS A 279 -1.36 -1.15 11.36
N GLU A 280 -0.13 -1.47 10.93
CA GLU A 280 0.63 -0.66 9.96
C GLU A 280 -0.10 -0.56 8.61
N LEU A 281 -0.71 -1.66 8.15
CA LEU A 281 -1.52 -1.68 6.93
C LEU A 281 -2.78 -0.83 7.06
N ARG A 282 -3.51 -0.92 8.18
CA ARG A 282 -4.73 -0.16 8.45
C ARG A 282 -4.48 1.35 8.43
N GLN A 283 -3.37 1.79 9.03
CA GLN A 283 -2.94 3.20 8.97
C GLN A 283 -2.59 3.65 7.55
N SER A 284 -2.02 2.75 6.74
CA SER A 284 -1.57 3.06 5.38
C SER A 284 -2.71 2.97 4.36
N ALA A 285 -3.77 2.19 4.64
CA ALA A 285 -4.86 1.86 3.75
C ALA A 285 -6.22 1.91 4.47
N GLU A 286 -6.58 3.10 5.00
CA GLU A 286 -7.80 3.30 5.80
C GLU A 286 -9.09 2.86 5.08
N PHE A 287 -9.13 2.99 3.75
CA PHE A 287 -10.26 2.60 2.89
C PHE A 287 -10.58 1.08 2.95
N ILE A 288 -9.65 0.23 3.43
CA ILE A 288 -9.84 -1.23 3.60
C ILE A 288 -9.90 -1.63 5.08
N SER A 289 -10.02 -0.66 5.99
CA SER A 289 -10.08 -0.92 7.44
C SER A 289 -11.04 -2.05 7.82
N ASN A 290 -12.23 -2.12 7.20
CA ASN A 290 -13.19 -3.18 7.46
C ASN A 290 -12.66 -4.60 7.15
N ALA A 291 -11.99 -4.83 6.02
CA ALA A 291 -11.47 -6.16 5.70
C ALA A 291 -10.31 -6.55 6.63
N ILE A 292 -9.48 -5.58 7.02
CA ILE A 292 -8.39 -5.78 8.00
C ILE A 292 -8.98 -6.13 9.37
N ASP A 293 -10.01 -5.38 9.81
CA ASP A 293 -10.72 -5.61 11.06
C ASP A 293 -11.38 -7.00 11.07
N GLN A 294 -11.99 -7.42 9.95
CA GLN A 294 -12.59 -8.75 9.78
C GLN A 294 -11.56 -9.88 9.86
N MET A 295 -10.40 -9.73 9.22
CA MET A 295 -9.33 -10.74 9.30
C MET A 295 -8.85 -10.92 10.75
N LEU A 296 -8.60 -9.82 11.47
CA LEU A 296 -8.20 -9.90 12.87
C LEU A 296 -9.29 -10.54 13.73
N PHE A 297 -10.55 -10.16 13.50
CA PHE A 297 -11.72 -10.72 14.17
C PHE A 297 -11.81 -12.24 14.00
N HIS A 298 -11.73 -12.74 12.76
CA HIS A 298 -11.90 -14.17 12.47
C HIS A 298 -10.79 -15.03 13.07
N ILE A 299 -9.55 -14.54 13.07
CA ILE A 299 -8.42 -15.20 13.72
C ILE A 299 -8.70 -15.37 15.22
N TRP A 300 -9.13 -14.29 15.90
CA TRP A 300 -9.44 -14.35 17.32
C TRP A 300 -10.72 -15.13 17.62
N GLU A 301 -11.72 -15.10 16.75
CA GLU A 301 -12.94 -15.90 16.88
C GLU A 301 -12.60 -17.40 16.94
N ILE A 302 -11.72 -17.88 16.05
CA ILE A 302 -11.28 -19.29 16.05
C ILE A 302 -10.60 -19.64 17.36
N GLU A 303 -9.69 -18.79 17.83
CA GLU A 303 -8.95 -19.03 19.06
C GLU A 303 -9.86 -19.01 20.29
N LEU A 304 -10.77 -18.03 20.38
CA LEU A 304 -11.71 -17.92 21.49
C LEU A 304 -12.71 -19.08 21.51
N ASN A 305 -13.18 -19.53 20.34
CA ASN A 305 -14.02 -20.74 20.26
C ASN A 305 -13.27 -21.98 20.74
N TYR A 306 -12.00 -22.14 20.36
CA TYR A 306 -11.16 -23.21 20.86
C TYR A 306 -11.00 -23.16 22.40
N LEU A 307 -10.82 -21.97 22.96
CA LEU A 307 -10.65 -21.77 24.40
C LEU A 307 -11.93 -21.90 25.22
N LYS A 308 -13.12 -21.74 24.64
CA LYS A 308 -14.39 -21.96 25.36
C LYS A 308 -14.63 -23.43 25.68
N ASP A 309 -14.23 -24.31 24.78
CA ASP A 309 -14.48 -25.73 24.90
C ASP A 309 -13.46 -26.37 25.85
N THR A 310 -13.78 -26.38 27.15
CA THR A 310 -12.93 -27.02 28.16
C THR A 310 -12.81 -28.52 27.86
N PRO A 311 -11.60 -29.06 27.66
CA PRO A 311 -11.42 -30.50 27.43
C PRO A 311 -11.75 -31.32 28.69
N ASP A 312 -12.46 -32.44 28.52
CA ASP A 312 -12.91 -33.29 29.65
C ASP A 312 -11.76 -33.78 30.56
N CYS A 313 -10.55 -33.94 30.02
CA CYS A 313 -9.41 -34.57 30.68
C CYS A 313 -8.24 -33.60 30.98
N VAL A 314 -8.46 -32.28 30.94
CA VAL A 314 -7.38 -31.30 31.21
C VAL A 314 -7.25 -31.03 32.73
N PRO A 315 -6.03 -30.96 33.27
CA PRO A 315 -5.83 -30.44 34.62
C PRO A 315 -6.29 -28.98 34.72
N LYS A 316 -7.11 -28.66 35.74
CA LYS A 316 -7.70 -27.32 35.92
C LYS A 316 -6.65 -26.20 35.95
N GLU A 317 -5.50 -26.44 36.54
CA GLU A 317 -4.40 -25.48 36.62
C GLU A 317 -3.82 -25.15 35.23
N ILE A 318 -3.60 -26.17 34.39
CA ILE A 318 -3.10 -25.99 33.02
C ILE A 318 -4.12 -25.20 32.20
N TYR A 319 -5.39 -25.57 32.27
CA TYR A 319 -6.44 -24.84 31.56
C TYR A 319 -6.52 -23.37 31.99
N ALA A 320 -6.53 -23.11 33.31
CA ALA A 320 -6.57 -21.76 33.86
C ALA A 320 -5.34 -20.92 33.46
N ASP A 321 -4.14 -21.50 33.45
CA ASP A 321 -2.93 -20.78 33.04
C ASP A 321 -2.94 -20.39 31.55
N ASN A 322 -3.46 -21.26 30.68
CA ASN A 322 -3.63 -20.93 29.26
C ASN A 322 -4.65 -19.81 29.04
N LEU A 323 -5.76 -19.80 29.79
CA LEU A 323 -6.74 -18.71 29.76
C LEU A 323 -6.16 -17.39 30.29
N LYS A 324 -5.47 -17.41 31.44
CA LYS A 324 -4.79 -16.23 32.00
C LYS A 324 -3.78 -15.64 31.02
N PHE A 325 -3.02 -16.48 30.32
CA PHE A 325 -2.07 -15.99 29.33
C PHE A 325 -2.77 -15.46 28.08
N CYS A 326 -3.66 -16.25 27.45
CA CYS A 326 -4.24 -15.90 26.17
C CYS A 326 -5.26 -14.75 26.30
N VAL A 327 -6.24 -14.90 27.20
CA VAL A 327 -7.31 -13.90 27.40
C VAL A 327 -6.84 -12.75 28.31
N GLY A 328 -5.99 -13.04 29.28
CA GLY A 328 -5.54 -12.03 30.25
C GLY A 328 -4.32 -11.21 29.84
N ARG A 329 -3.45 -11.70 28.95
CA ARG A 329 -2.23 -10.97 28.53
C ARG A 329 -2.16 -10.75 27.02
N LEU A 330 -2.33 -11.81 26.24
CA LEU A 330 -2.14 -11.77 24.79
C LEU A 330 -3.23 -10.96 24.06
N LEU A 331 -4.51 -11.22 24.36
CA LEU A 331 -5.63 -10.51 23.75
C LEU A 331 -5.59 -9.01 24.10
N PRO A 332 -5.43 -8.58 25.37
CA PRO A 332 -5.30 -7.18 25.74
C PRO A 332 -4.09 -6.48 25.09
N LEU A 333 -2.97 -7.19 24.92
CA LEU A 333 -1.81 -6.66 24.19
C LEU A 333 -2.16 -6.41 22.72
N CYS A 334 -2.79 -7.37 22.05
CA CYS A 334 -3.16 -7.23 20.64
C CYS A 334 -4.22 -6.13 20.46
N GLU A 335 -5.21 -6.06 21.34
CA GLU A 335 -6.19 -4.96 21.40
C GLU A 335 -5.49 -3.61 21.53
N LYS A 336 -4.52 -3.49 22.44
CA LYS A 336 -3.78 -2.26 22.63
C LYS A 336 -2.99 -1.85 21.37
N ILE A 337 -2.27 -2.78 20.77
CA ILE A 337 -1.52 -2.53 19.51
C ILE A 337 -2.47 -2.04 18.42
N TYR A 338 -3.65 -2.65 18.33
CA TYR A 338 -4.62 -2.37 17.28
C TYR A 338 -5.39 -1.05 17.52
N THR A 339 -5.75 -0.75 18.77
CA THR A 339 -6.43 0.49 19.18
C THR A 339 -5.56 1.74 19.05
N GLU A 340 -4.27 1.66 19.37
CA GLU A 340 -3.32 2.78 19.22
C GLU A 340 -3.22 3.26 17.75
N SER A 341 -3.63 2.43 16.80
CA SER A 341 -3.68 2.74 15.36
C SER A 341 -4.97 3.43 14.91
N SER A 342 -6.03 3.36 15.72
CA SER A 342 -7.35 3.79 15.31
C SER A 342 -7.52 5.28 15.53
N SER A 343 -7.90 6.00 14.47
CA SER A 343 -8.41 7.37 14.58
C SER A 343 -9.73 7.43 15.38
N VAL A 344 -10.36 6.27 15.61
CA VAL A 344 -11.61 6.11 16.33
C VAL A 344 -11.34 5.88 17.82
N LYS A 345 -11.86 6.78 18.66
CA LYS A 345 -11.81 6.64 20.13
C LYS A 345 -12.62 5.42 20.59
N ASN A 346 -12.10 4.68 21.56
CA ASN A 346 -12.75 3.51 22.20
C ASN A 346 -13.05 2.37 21.20
N PHE A 347 -12.13 2.11 20.29
CA PHE A 347 -12.25 1.02 19.32
C PHE A 347 -11.79 -0.30 19.94
N ASP A 348 -12.58 -0.89 20.83
CA ASP A 348 -12.20 -2.12 21.57
C ASP A 348 -12.65 -3.40 20.83
N LEU A 349 -12.09 -3.64 19.63
CA LEU A 349 -12.56 -4.68 18.69
C LEU A 349 -12.56 -6.10 19.28
N LEU A 350 -11.42 -6.54 19.84
CA LEU A 350 -11.23 -7.88 20.38
C LEU A 350 -11.91 -8.07 21.73
N LYS A 351 -12.03 -7.00 22.52
CA LYS A 351 -12.79 -7.01 23.76
C LYS A 351 -14.28 -7.15 23.49
N CYS A 352 -14.84 -6.41 22.54
CA CYS A 352 -16.23 -6.59 22.12
C CYS A 352 -16.45 -8.02 21.60
N LEU A 353 -15.51 -8.55 20.80
CA LEU A 353 -15.53 -9.94 20.37
C LEU A 353 -15.56 -10.94 21.55
N LEU A 354 -14.71 -10.72 22.56
CA LEU A 354 -14.67 -11.53 23.77
C LEU A 354 -16.00 -11.47 24.53
N GLU A 355 -16.59 -10.29 24.68
CA GLU A 355 -17.88 -10.07 25.35
C GLU A 355 -19.02 -10.79 24.62
N GLU A 356 -19.05 -10.74 23.29
CA GLU A 356 -20.10 -11.36 22.47
C GLU A 356 -19.97 -12.88 22.38
N LEU A 357 -18.75 -13.38 22.17
CA LEU A 357 -18.54 -14.79 21.91
C LEU A 357 -18.28 -15.59 23.19
N ALA A 358 -17.48 -15.08 24.11
CA ALA A 358 -16.92 -15.84 25.23
C ALA A 358 -17.07 -15.09 26.57
N SER A 359 -18.29 -14.64 26.90
CA SER A 359 -18.56 -13.88 28.12
C SER A 359 -18.02 -14.52 29.40
N ASP A 360 -18.01 -15.86 29.47
CA ASP A 360 -17.48 -16.60 30.61
C ASP A 360 -15.97 -16.43 30.79
N LEU A 361 -15.24 -16.19 29.70
CA LEU A 361 -13.79 -15.97 29.69
C LEU A 361 -13.41 -14.53 30.09
N LEU A 362 -14.35 -13.58 30.13
CA LEU A 362 -14.09 -12.20 30.56
C LEU A 362 -13.47 -12.11 31.96
N THR A 363 -13.72 -13.10 32.81
CA THR A 363 -13.14 -13.19 34.15
C THR A 363 -11.62 -13.25 34.15
N PHE A 364 -11.00 -13.67 33.04
CA PHE A 364 -9.56 -13.72 32.85
C PHE A 364 -8.99 -12.48 32.16
N TYR A 365 -9.82 -11.57 31.65
CA TYR A 365 -9.37 -10.38 30.93
C TYR A 365 -8.78 -9.35 31.91
N GLU A 366 -7.52 -8.96 31.68
CA GLU A 366 -6.84 -7.91 32.43
C GLU A 366 -6.50 -6.74 31.49
N PRO A 367 -6.97 -5.51 31.76
CA PRO A 367 -6.61 -4.34 30.94
C PRO A 367 -5.09 -4.13 30.92
N PHE A 368 -4.49 -4.09 29.72
CA PHE A 368 -3.04 -4.00 29.57
C PHE A 368 -2.49 -2.61 29.93
N HIS A 369 -1.78 -2.50 31.06
CA HIS A 369 -1.03 -1.29 31.43
C HIS A 369 0.45 -1.44 31.06
N ILE A 370 0.97 -0.57 30.18
CA ILE A 370 2.42 -0.44 29.92
C ILE A 370 2.94 0.79 30.70
N PRO A 371 3.99 0.66 31.53
CA PRO A 371 4.71 1.81 32.07
C PRO A 371 5.37 2.61 30.95
N GLU A 372 5.19 3.93 30.94
CA GLU A 372 5.61 4.87 29.86
C GLU A 372 7.11 4.82 29.46
N SER A 373 7.98 4.14 30.21
CA SER A 373 9.43 4.20 30.06
C SER A 373 10.06 3.33 28.95
N LYS A 374 9.27 2.62 28.13
CA LYS A 374 9.79 1.75 27.05
C LYS A 374 9.55 2.27 25.62
N TYR A 375 9.01 3.48 25.45
CA TYR A 375 8.65 4.01 24.13
C TYR A 375 9.83 4.54 23.28
N GLU A 376 11.06 4.68 23.81
CA GLU A 376 12.15 5.37 23.09
C GLU A 376 12.95 4.54 22.04
N VAL A 377 12.58 3.29 21.73
CA VAL A 377 13.37 2.46 20.77
C VAL A 377 12.57 1.95 19.57
N LEU A 378 11.30 2.33 19.42
CA LEU A 378 10.42 1.77 18.39
C LEU A 378 10.28 2.70 17.20
N GLY A 379 11.27 2.68 16.30
CA GLY A 379 11.20 3.39 15.02
C GLY A 379 12.11 2.84 13.92
N GLU A 380 13.24 2.22 14.27
CA GLU A 380 14.21 1.75 13.28
C GLU A 380 14.75 0.37 13.72
N ASN A 381 14.74 -0.61 12.81
CA ASN A 381 15.26 -1.99 12.97
C ASN A 381 14.29 -3.05 13.55
N PHE A 382 13.17 -3.30 12.88
CA PHE A 382 12.52 -4.62 12.90
C PHE A 382 12.52 -5.24 11.50
N GLU A 383 13.63 -5.89 11.14
CA GLU A 383 13.65 -6.96 10.12
C GLU A 383 13.28 -8.28 10.81
N ILE A 384 12.00 -8.63 10.80
CA ILE A 384 11.54 -9.92 11.32
C ILE A 384 11.76 -10.98 10.23
N LYS A 385 12.86 -11.72 10.35
CA LYS A 385 13.23 -12.88 9.51
C LYS A 385 12.29 -14.09 9.65
N PHE A 386 11.35 -14.04 10.61
CA PHE A 386 10.60 -15.20 11.08
C PHE A 386 9.41 -15.61 10.20
N PHE A 387 8.80 -14.70 9.43
CA PHE A 387 7.65 -15.05 8.60
C PHE A 387 8.04 -15.81 7.32
N THR A 388 9.20 -15.47 6.75
CA THR A 388 9.78 -16.22 5.62
C THR A 388 10.16 -17.64 6.02
N ASP A 389 10.76 -17.85 7.19
CA ASP A 389 11.17 -19.20 7.60
C ASP A 389 9.96 -20.08 7.95
N PHE A 390 8.87 -19.51 8.48
CA PHE A 390 7.66 -20.28 8.80
C PHE A 390 6.91 -20.71 7.52
N ILE A 391 6.75 -19.83 6.53
CA ILE A 391 6.15 -20.17 5.23
C ILE A 391 7.07 -21.08 4.42
N ILE A 392 8.39 -20.86 4.43
CA ILE A 392 9.35 -21.71 3.71
C ILE A 392 9.40 -23.11 4.32
N LEU A 393 9.46 -23.26 5.66
CA LEU A 393 9.39 -24.60 6.29
C LEU A 393 8.06 -25.29 6.01
N PHE A 394 6.93 -24.57 6.02
CA PHE A 394 5.62 -25.17 5.77
C PHE A 394 5.46 -25.58 4.29
N THR A 395 5.95 -24.76 3.35
CA THR A 395 5.94 -25.07 1.90
C THR A 395 6.88 -26.21 1.54
N VAL A 396 8.04 -26.30 2.20
CA VAL A 396 9.00 -27.41 2.03
C VAL A 396 8.43 -28.71 2.61
N ASN A 397 7.82 -28.67 3.79
CA ASN A 397 7.21 -29.86 4.40
C ASN A 397 5.98 -30.35 3.63
N LEU A 398 5.15 -29.47 3.06
CA LEU A 398 4.03 -29.85 2.19
C LEU A 398 4.50 -30.46 0.85
N LYS A 399 5.62 -30.01 0.28
CA LYS A 399 6.22 -30.62 -0.92
C LYS A 399 6.82 -32.00 -0.62
N LEU A 400 7.45 -32.17 0.54
CA LEU A 400 8.00 -33.46 0.98
C LEU A 400 6.89 -34.47 1.30
N ALA A 401 5.79 -34.03 1.93
CA ALA A 401 4.64 -34.89 2.20
C ALA A 401 3.91 -35.35 0.92
N LYS A 402 3.89 -34.52 -0.15
CA LYS A 402 3.34 -34.93 -1.46
C LYS A 402 4.23 -35.93 -2.20
N ASN A 403 5.55 -35.87 -2.03
CA ASN A 403 6.48 -36.81 -2.66
C ASN A 403 6.52 -38.18 -1.96
N HIS A 404 6.14 -38.28 -0.69
CA HIS A 404 6.05 -39.55 0.03
C HIS A 404 4.75 -40.34 -0.22
N ASN A 405 3.78 -39.77 -0.93
CA ASN A 405 2.54 -40.46 -1.36
C ASN A 405 2.61 -40.96 -2.82
N LEU A 406 3.80 -40.98 -3.42
CA LEU A 406 4.10 -41.57 -4.72
C LEU A 406 5.12 -42.69 -4.56
N HIS A 407 4.78 -43.73 -3.80
CA HIS A 407 5.38 -45.06 -3.91
C HIS A 407 4.41 -46.15 -3.48
#